data_AF-K1T7Z0-F1
#
_entry.id   AF-K1T7Z0-F1
#
_cell.length_a   1.000
_cell.length_b   1.000
_cell.length_c   1.000
_cell.angle_alpha   90.00
_cell.angle_beta   90.00
_cell.angle_gamma   90.00
#
_symmetry.space_group_name_H-M   'P 1'
#
loop_
_entity.id
_entity.type
_entity.pdbx_description
1 polymer ?
#
loop_
_entity_poly.entity_id
_entity_poly.type
_entity_poly.pdbx_seq_one_letter_code
_entity_poly.pdbx_strand_id
1 'polypeptide(L)'
;MEYGSLDNIYAHVEEISKKSIRESLIEHKDLADLSKTLATIKTDCELQLDYEQARAEGFYTPEAYTLCKRLEFKNLLGRFEKDAAANDSKIAESFRQIEDKKEFLQYLKKAQKQKEIGLWLITEPVDATTKKEELLGVALSVSDEETVFYALTHEKEPEGQLSLFAEAV
;
A
#
# COMPACT_ATOMS: atom_id res chain seq x y z
N MET A 1 27.68 32.51 28.22
CA MET A 1 27.37 31.46 29.20
C MET A 1 28.34 31.64 30.36
N GLU A 2 27.95 32.36 31.41
CA GLU A 2 28.89 32.77 32.48
C GLU A 2 29.24 31.64 33.46
N TYR A 3 28.39 30.61 33.60
CA TYR A 3 28.56 29.59 34.66
C TYR A 3 28.67 28.15 34.16
N GLY A 4 28.44 27.83 32.88
CA GLY A 4 28.82 26.54 32.26
C GLY A 4 28.07 25.26 32.69
N SER A 5 27.74 25.08 33.98
CA SER A 5 27.01 23.93 34.52
C SER A 5 26.05 24.34 35.64
N LEU A 6 25.04 23.51 35.88
CA LEU A 6 24.08 23.73 36.97
C LEU A 6 24.77 23.80 38.33
N ASP A 7 25.77 22.94 38.55
CA ASP A 7 26.51 22.86 39.81
C ASP A 7 27.34 24.14 40.04
N ASN A 8 27.91 24.72 38.99
CA ASN A 8 28.69 25.94 39.07
C ASN A 8 27.82 27.20 39.25
N ILE A 9 26.59 27.20 38.72
CA ILE A 9 25.57 28.23 39.01
C ILE A 9 25.25 28.25 40.51
N TYR A 10 25.07 27.07 41.11
CA TYR A 10 24.80 26.98 42.55
C TYR A 10 26.01 27.32 43.42
N ALA A 11 27.24 27.04 42.96
CA ALA A 11 28.47 27.43 43.66
C ALA A 11 28.69 28.95 43.74
N HIS A 12 28.25 29.70 42.72
CA HIS A 12 28.40 31.17 42.64
C HIS A 12 27.06 31.90 42.76
N VAL A 13 26.03 31.25 43.33
CA VAL A 13 24.66 31.78 43.36
C VAL A 13 24.57 33.12 44.11
N GLU A 14 25.48 33.39 45.05
CA GLU A 14 25.56 34.64 45.79
C GLU A 14 26.09 35.81 44.94
N GLU A 15 26.95 35.55 43.95
CA GLU A 15 27.54 36.55 43.05
C GLU A 15 26.53 37.05 41.99
N ILE A 16 25.36 36.41 41.89
CA ILE A 16 24.28 36.81 40.98
C ILE A 16 23.71 38.16 41.41
N SER A 17 23.90 39.17 40.57
CA SER A 17 23.54 40.57 40.82
C SER A 17 22.05 40.82 41.07
N LYS A 18 21.17 40.00 40.49
CA LYS A 18 19.70 40.14 40.63
C LYS A 18 19.16 39.28 41.78
N LYS A 19 18.70 39.93 42.85
CA LYS A 19 18.14 39.28 44.04
C LYS A 19 17.01 38.28 43.75
N SER A 20 16.04 38.64 42.91
CA SER A 20 14.91 37.77 42.53
C SER A 20 15.35 36.48 41.83
N ILE A 21 16.41 36.53 41.02
CA ILE A 21 16.94 35.34 40.33
C ILE A 21 17.64 34.42 41.32
N ARG A 22 18.44 34.99 42.24
CA ARG A 22 19.11 34.23 43.31
C ARG A 22 18.11 33.51 44.20
N GLU A 23 17.05 34.19 44.65
CA GLU A 23 16.01 33.59 45.50
C GLU A 23 15.29 32.44 44.77
N SER A 24 14.90 32.64 43.50
CA SER A 24 14.24 31.61 42.69
C SER A 24 15.13 30.39 42.43
N LEU A 25 16.43 30.59 42.17
CA LEU A 25 17.37 29.49 41.99
C LEU A 25 17.51 28.66 43.28
N ILE A 26 17.58 29.31 44.43
CA ILE A 26 17.68 28.65 45.74
C ILE A 26 16.38 27.88 46.04
N GLU A 27 15.22 28.49 45.81
CA GLU A 27 13.90 27.89 46.07
C GLU A 27 13.61 26.67 45.18
N HIS A 28 14.08 26.68 43.93
CA HIS A 28 13.79 25.62 42.95
C HIS A 28 14.98 24.68 42.69
N LYS A 29 15.95 24.62 43.60
CA LYS A 29 17.13 23.78 43.45
C LYS A 29 16.80 22.31 43.23
N ASP A 30 15.96 21.74 44.07
CA ASP A 30 15.59 20.32 43.97
C ASP A 30 14.88 20.00 42.64
N LEU A 31 14.08 20.95 42.13
CA LEU A 31 13.41 20.81 40.85
C LEU A 31 14.40 20.89 39.69
N ALA A 32 15.41 21.76 39.77
CA ALA A 32 16.47 21.87 38.78
C ALA A 32 17.33 20.60 38.74
N ASP A 33 17.65 20.02 39.90
CA ASP A 33 18.41 18.77 40.02
C ASP A 33 17.62 17.56 39.47
N LEU A 34 16.31 17.49 39.75
CA LEU A 34 15.43 16.49 39.15
C LEU A 34 15.33 16.65 37.64
N SER A 35 15.17 17.88 37.15
CA SER A 35 15.11 18.19 35.72
C SER A 35 16.40 17.79 35.01
N LYS A 36 17.57 18.05 35.63
CA LYS A 36 18.88 17.58 35.15
C LYS A 36 18.91 16.07 35.04
N THR A 37 18.42 15.36 36.06
CA THR A 37 18.40 13.89 36.08
C THR A 37 17.52 13.34 34.95
N LEU A 38 16.32 13.88 34.75
CA LEU A 38 15.39 13.42 33.72
C LEU A 38 15.86 13.73 32.29
N ALA A 39 16.49 14.87 32.09
CA ALA A 39 17.05 15.26 30.80
C ALA A 39 18.37 14.56 30.48
N THR A 40 19.05 13.99 31.50
CA THR A 40 20.30 13.25 31.29
C THR A 40 20.00 11.94 30.61
N ILE A 41 20.54 11.77 29.40
CA ILE A 41 20.42 10.51 28.65
C ILE A 41 21.17 9.42 29.44
N LYS A 42 20.45 8.36 29.79
CA LYS A 42 21.04 7.17 30.39
C LYS A 42 21.77 6.35 29.33
N THR A 43 23.10 6.42 29.32
CA THR A 43 23.95 5.73 28.33
C THR A 43 24.46 4.36 28.78
N ASP A 44 24.26 4.02 30.05
CA ASP A 44 24.69 2.78 30.71
C ASP A 44 23.55 1.75 30.83
N CYS A 45 22.63 1.73 29.85
CA CYS A 45 21.54 0.77 29.81
C CYS A 45 22.04 -0.62 29.39
N GLU A 46 21.62 -1.66 30.13
CA GLU A 46 21.82 -3.06 29.74
C GLU A 46 20.90 -3.39 28.55
N LEU A 47 21.35 -3.08 27.33
CA LEU A 47 20.65 -3.40 26.09
C LEU A 47 21.30 -4.61 25.43
N GLN A 48 20.50 -5.65 25.18
CA GLN A 48 20.90 -6.74 24.30
C GLN A 48 20.70 -6.30 22.85
N LEU A 49 21.68 -5.57 22.32
CA LEU A 49 21.66 -5.09 20.94
C LEU A 49 22.90 -5.60 20.20
N ASP A 50 22.65 -6.38 19.15
CA ASP A 50 23.68 -6.78 18.19
C ASP A 50 23.68 -5.78 17.03
N TYR A 51 24.76 -5.02 16.89
CA TYR A 51 24.89 -4.00 15.86
C TYR A 51 24.84 -4.57 14.43
N GLU A 52 25.27 -5.81 14.24
CA GLU A 52 25.21 -6.46 12.92
C GLU A 52 23.77 -6.82 12.57
N GLN A 53 22.97 -7.24 13.55
CA GLN A 53 21.53 -7.49 13.37
C GLN A 53 20.71 -6.21 13.26
N ALA A 54 21.17 -5.12 13.86
CA ALA A 54 20.52 -3.82 13.80
C ALA A 54 20.83 -3.04 12.51
N ARG A 55 21.55 -3.63 11.55
CA ARG A 55 21.82 -3.00 10.26
C ARG A 55 20.53 -2.73 9.51
N ALA A 56 20.35 -1.47 9.12
CA ALA A 56 19.19 -1.06 8.36
C ALA A 56 19.43 -1.38 6.88
N GLU A 57 18.99 -2.57 6.45
CA GLU A 57 19.12 -3.09 5.09
C GLU A 57 17.74 -3.50 4.55
N GLY A 58 17.66 -3.75 3.24
CA GLY A 58 16.41 -4.23 2.61
C GLY A 58 15.31 -3.18 2.47
N PHE A 59 15.67 -1.91 2.28
CA PHE A 59 14.69 -0.89 1.92
C PHE A 59 14.12 -1.16 0.53
N TYR A 60 12.83 -0.84 0.33
CA TYR A 60 12.14 -0.94 -0.96
C TYR A 60 11.87 -2.36 -1.47
N THR A 61 11.51 -3.28 -0.57
CA THR A 61 11.06 -4.62 -0.95
C THR A 61 9.71 -4.61 -1.69
N PRO A 62 9.35 -5.68 -2.42
CA PRO A 62 8.03 -5.82 -3.04
C PRO A 62 6.87 -5.69 -2.04
N GLU A 63 7.02 -6.23 -0.82
CA GLU A 63 6.01 -6.14 0.23
C GLU A 63 5.79 -4.69 0.68
N ALA A 64 6.88 -3.93 0.82
CA ALA A 64 6.83 -2.51 1.14
C ALA A 64 6.20 -1.71 0.00
N TYR A 65 6.41 -2.10 -1.26
CA TYR A 65 5.77 -1.46 -2.43
C TYR A 65 4.25 -1.66 -2.39
N THR A 66 3.79 -2.90 -2.19
CA THR A 66 2.36 -3.21 -2.07
C THR A 66 1.71 -2.43 -0.94
N LEU A 67 2.37 -2.32 0.21
CA LEU A 67 1.87 -1.53 1.34
C LEU A 67 1.78 -0.03 0.99
N CYS A 68 2.82 0.54 0.38
CA CYS A 68 2.83 1.94 -0.05
C CYS A 68 1.77 2.24 -1.11
N LYS A 69 1.50 1.28 -2.01
CA LYS A 69 0.45 1.38 -3.04
C LYS A 69 -0.93 1.38 -2.39
N ARG A 70 -1.17 0.47 -1.44
CA ARG A 70 -2.43 0.41 -0.67
C ARG A 70 -2.69 1.66 0.16
N LEU A 71 -1.63 2.28 0.67
CA LEU A 71 -1.70 3.52 1.46
C LEU A 71 -1.64 4.80 0.60
N GLU A 72 -1.65 4.67 -0.72
CA GLU A 72 -1.60 5.78 -1.68
C GLU A 72 -0.39 6.73 -1.54
N PHE A 73 0.76 6.22 -1.10
CA PHE A 73 2.00 7.01 -0.99
C PHE A 73 2.69 7.19 -2.34
N LYS A 74 2.03 7.89 -3.25
CA LYS A 74 2.42 8.06 -4.67
C LYS A 74 3.85 8.58 -4.86
N ASN A 75 4.31 9.51 -4.03
CA ASN A 75 5.67 10.05 -4.10
C ASN A 75 6.75 9.04 -3.70
N LEU A 76 6.40 8.07 -2.83
CA LEU A 76 7.33 7.08 -2.32
C LEU A 76 7.47 5.90 -3.29
N LEU A 77 6.42 5.60 -4.07
CA LEU A 77 6.43 4.53 -5.07
C LEU A 77 7.54 4.70 -6.13
N GLY A 78 7.90 5.94 -6.46
CA GLY A 78 8.98 6.23 -7.41
C GLY A 78 10.38 5.87 -6.92
N ARG A 79 10.55 5.49 -5.65
CA ARG A 79 11.83 5.06 -5.07
C ARG A 79 12.05 3.55 -5.11
N PHE A 80 11.02 2.77 -5.45
CA PHE A 80 11.12 1.32 -5.54
C PHE A 80 11.73 0.91 -6.88
N GLU A 81 12.46 -0.20 -6.88
CA GLU A 81 13.04 -0.76 -8.11
C GLU A 81 11.95 -1.22 -9.08
N LYS A 82 12.26 -1.21 -10.38
CA LYS A 82 11.30 -1.55 -11.44
C LYS A 82 10.72 -2.96 -11.30
N ASP A 83 11.47 -3.87 -10.69
CA ASP A 83 11.04 -5.25 -10.48
C ASP A 83 9.90 -5.37 -9.46
N ALA A 84 9.82 -4.45 -8.49
CA ALA A 84 8.70 -4.40 -7.53
C ALA A 84 7.37 -3.99 -8.19
N ALA A 85 7.44 -3.21 -9.28
CA ALA A 85 6.28 -2.83 -10.09
C ALA A 85 5.88 -3.91 -11.12
N ALA A 86 6.76 -4.87 -11.42
CA ALA A 86 6.52 -5.91 -12.45
C ALA A 86 5.47 -6.96 -12.03
N ASN A 87 5.14 -7.08 -10.74
CA ASN A 87 4.08 -8.00 -10.31
C ASN A 87 2.69 -7.61 -10.84
N ASP A 88 2.45 -6.32 -11.13
CA ASP A 88 1.20 -5.91 -11.79
C ASP A 88 1.18 -6.28 -13.29
N SER A 89 2.34 -6.34 -13.97
CA SER A 89 2.38 -6.66 -15.42
C SER A 89 2.15 -8.14 -15.69
N LYS A 90 2.54 -9.04 -14.78
CA LYS A 90 2.32 -10.49 -14.96
C LYS A 90 0.86 -10.87 -15.12
N ILE A 91 -0.06 -10.19 -14.43
CA ILE A 91 -1.50 -10.43 -14.57
C ILE A 91 -2.02 -9.89 -15.91
N ALA A 92 -1.50 -8.75 -16.37
CA ALA A 92 -1.87 -8.17 -17.66
C ALA A 92 -1.26 -8.95 -18.85
N GLU A 93 -0.10 -9.58 -18.66
CA GLU A 93 0.57 -10.39 -19.69
C GLU A 93 -0.05 -11.79 -19.85
N SER A 94 -0.61 -12.36 -18.77
CA SER A 94 -1.30 -13.66 -18.81
C SER A 94 -2.74 -13.57 -19.30
N PHE A 95 -3.34 -12.38 -19.32
CA PHE A 95 -4.73 -12.19 -19.75
C PHE A 95 -4.85 -11.78 -21.21
N ARG A 96 -5.68 -12.49 -21.99
CA ARG A 96 -5.98 -12.16 -23.38
C ARG A 96 -7.48 -12.19 -23.65
N GLN A 97 -7.99 -11.15 -24.31
CA GLN A 97 -9.35 -11.15 -24.84
C GLN A 97 -9.33 -11.70 -26.26
N ILE A 98 -10.18 -12.69 -26.54
CA ILE A 98 -10.43 -13.22 -27.88
C ILE A 98 -11.80 -12.72 -28.33
N GLU A 99 -11.87 -12.11 -29.51
CA GLU A 99 -13.13 -11.66 -30.11
C GLU A 99 -13.65 -12.65 -31.17
N ASP A 100 -12.76 -13.45 -31.77
CA ASP A 100 -13.14 -14.41 -32.80
C ASP A 100 -13.57 -15.76 -32.20
N LYS A 101 -14.79 -16.19 -32.54
CA LYS A 101 -15.37 -17.45 -32.09
C LYS A 101 -14.55 -18.68 -32.49
N LYS A 102 -13.99 -18.70 -33.70
CA LYS A 102 -13.20 -19.84 -34.20
C LYS A 102 -11.89 -19.94 -33.44
N GLU A 103 -11.26 -18.81 -33.15
CA GLU A 103 -10.04 -18.74 -32.33
C GLU A 103 -10.29 -19.26 -30.91
N PHE A 104 -11.39 -18.84 -30.27
CA PHE A 104 -11.78 -19.33 -28.95
C PHE A 104 -12.03 -20.84 -28.93
N LEU A 105 -12.73 -21.38 -29.93
CA LEU A 105 -12.96 -22.83 -30.05
C LEU A 105 -11.67 -23.62 -30.28
N GLN A 106 -10.69 -23.05 -30.99
CA GLN A 106 -9.36 -23.66 -31.13
C GLN A 106 -8.61 -23.66 -29.79
N TYR A 107 -8.72 -22.57 -29.03
CA TYR A 107 -8.13 -22.48 -27.69
C TYR A 107 -8.72 -23.52 -26.73
N LEU A 108 -10.04 -23.66 -26.71
CA LEU A 108 -10.75 -24.71 -25.95
C LEU A 108 -10.25 -26.13 -26.27
N LYS A 109 -10.02 -26.44 -27.55
CA LYS A 109 -9.47 -27.75 -27.98
C LYS A 109 -8.04 -27.97 -27.50
N LYS A 110 -7.23 -26.91 -27.40
CA LYS A 110 -5.88 -26.98 -26.83
C LYS A 110 -5.95 -27.17 -25.32
N ALA A 111 -6.81 -26.43 -24.64
CA ALA A 111 -7.03 -26.50 -23.20
C ALA A 111 -7.51 -27.88 -22.72
N GLN A 112 -8.34 -28.57 -23.51
CA GLN A 112 -8.83 -29.93 -23.19
C GLN A 112 -7.70 -30.97 -23.02
N LYS A 113 -6.51 -30.73 -23.59
CA LYS A 113 -5.36 -31.63 -23.45
C LYS A 113 -4.64 -31.49 -22.10
N GLN A 114 -5.00 -30.49 -21.31
CA GLN A 114 -4.38 -30.18 -20.04
C GLN A 114 -5.07 -30.89 -18.88
N LYS A 115 -4.34 -31.06 -17.78
CA LYS A 115 -4.80 -31.85 -16.63
C LYS A 115 -5.92 -31.16 -15.85
N GLU A 116 -5.87 -29.84 -15.74
CA GLU A 116 -6.81 -29.00 -14.99
C GLU A 116 -7.06 -27.70 -15.76
N ILE A 117 -8.31 -27.22 -15.73
CA ILE A 117 -8.73 -25.96 -16.36
C ILE A 117 -9.63 -25.19 -15.40
N GLY A 118 -9.44 -23.88 -15.34
CA GLY A 118 -10.36 -22.94 -14.70
C GLY A 118 -11.39 -22.45 -15.71
N LEU A 119 -12.68 -22.50 -15.38
CA LEU A 119 -13.74 -22.00 -16.25
C LEU A 119 -14.72 -21.16 -15.44
N TRP A 120 -14.99 -19.96 -15.95
CA TRP A 120 -15.97 -19.03 -15.40
C TRP A 120 -16.93 -18.59 -16.49
N LEU A 121 -18.23 -18.75 -16.23
CA LEU A 121 -19.31 -18.34 -17.13
C LEU A 121 -19.90 -17.03 -16.61
N ILE A 122 -19.98 -16.04 -17.48
CA ILE A 122 -20.70 -14.80 -17.20
C ILE A 122 -22.09 -14.96 -17.78
N THR A 123 -23.07 -15.16 -16.90
CA THR A 123 -24.48 -15.27 -17.29
C THR A 123 -25.30 -14.12 -16.71
N GLU A 124 -26.32 -13.70 -17.44
CA GLU A 124 -27.33 -12.74 -16.99
C GLU A 124 -28.72 -13.37 -17.14
N PRO A 125 -29.61 -13.24 -16.14
CA PRO A 125 -30.99 -13.72 -16.27
C PRO A 125 -31.71 -12.91 -17.35
N VAL A 126 -32.34 -13.61 -18.30
CA VAL A 126 -33.10 -12.99 -19.40
C VAL A 126 -34.36 -12.28 -18.87
N ASP A 127 -34.94 -12.79 -17.78
CA ASP A 127 -36.14 -12.24 -17.16
C ASP A 127 -36.20 -12.62 -15.67
N ALA A 128 -36.75 -11.75 -14.81
CA ALA A 128 -36.82 -11.97 -13.36
C ALA A 128 -37.69 -13.18 -12.95
N THR A 129 -38.49 -13.69 -13.89
CA THR A 129 -39.50 -14.72 -13.65
C THR A 129 -39.17 -16.07 -14.30
N THR A 130 -38.20 -16.11 -15.22
CA THR A 130 -37.77 -17.35 -15.88
C THR A 130 -36.37 -17.73 -15.42
N LYS A 131 -36.13 -19.00 -15.11
CA LYS A 131 -34.77 -19.51 -14.80
C LYS A 131 -33.88 -19.58 -16.05
N LYS A 132 -34.13 -18.73 -17.05
CA LYS A 132 -33.41 -18.72 -18.31
C LYS A 132 -32.25 -17.76 -18.17
N GLU A 133 -31.05 -18.31 -18.13
CA GLU A 133 -29.80 -17.56 -18.11
C GLU A 133 -29.26 -17.43 -19.53
N GLU A 134 -28.91 -16.21 -19.94
CA GLU A 134 -28.21 -15.93 -21.18
C GLU A 134 -26.71 -15.82 -20.90
N LEU A 135 -25.91 -16.42 -21.77
CA LEU A 135 -24.46 -16.43 -21.65
C LEU A 135 -23.88 -15.18 -22.31
N LEU A 136 -23.35 -14.26 -21.51
CA LEU A 136 -22.71 -13.03 -21.96
C LEU A 136 -21.23 -13.24 -22.30
N GLY A 137 -20.57 -14.22 -21.68
CA GLY A 137 -19.16 -14.47 -21.92
C GLY A 137 -18.62 -15.67 -21.15
N VAL A 138 -17.43 -16.10 -21.57
CA VAL A 138 -16.70 -17.21 -20.95
C VAL A 138 -15.26 -16.79 -20.71
N ALA A 139 -14.80 -16.92 -19.47
CA ALA A 139 -13.38 -16.88 -19.14
C ALA A 139 -12.87 -18.30 -18.92
N LEU A 140 -11.71 -18.60 -19.50
CA LEU A 140 -11.04 -19.88 -19.38
C LEU A 140 -9.58 -19.66 -19.03
N SER A 141 -9.10 -20.31 -17.98
CA SER A 141 -7.72 -20.27 -17.53
C SER A 141 -7.08 -21.65 -17.66
N VAL A 142 -5.92 -21.68 -18.29
CA VAL A 142 -5.08 -22.87 -18.43
C VAL A 142 -3.80 -22.58 -17.65
N SER A 143 -3.75 -23.02 -16.38
CA SER A 143 -2.69 -22.71 -15.41
C SER A 143 -2.57 -21.23 -15.05
N ASP A 144 -1.63 -20.91 -14.14
CA ASP A 144 -1.40 -19.55 -13.64
C ASP A 144 -0.84 -18.58 -14.71
N GLU A 145 -0.49 -19.08 -15.89
CA GLU A 145 0.23 -18.32 -16.92
C GLU A 145 -0.65 -17.82 -18.08
N GLU A 146 -1.83 -18.40 -18.34
CA GLU A 146 -2.67 -17.97 -19.47
C GLU A 146 -4.17 -18.03 -19.14
N THR A 147 -4.83 -16.87 -19.22
CA THR A 147 -6.27 -16.69 -19.07
C THR A 147 -6.84 -16.01 -20.30
N VAL A 148 -7.84 -16.63 -20.90
CA VAL A 148 -8.54 -16.14 -22.08
C VAL A 148 -9.96 -15.76 -21.73
N PHE A 149 -10.40 -14.60 -22.20
CA PHE A 149 -11.80 -14.16 -22.10
C PHE A 149 -12.42 -14.03 -23.48
N TYR A 150 -13.59 -14.64 -23.67
CA TYR A 150 -14.42 -14.51 -24.86
C TYR A 150 -15.77 -13.90 -24.48
N ALA A 151 -16.02 -12.67 -24.93
CA ALA A 151 -17.32 -12.03 -24.81
C ALA A 151 -18.21 -12.49 -25.98
N LEU A 152 -19.41 -12.97 -25.66
CA LEU A 152 -20.42 -13.19 -26.68
C LEU A 152 -21.05 -11.83 -26.98
N THR A 153 -20.61 -11.19 -28.06
CA THR A 153 -21.30 -10.03 -28.63
C THR A 153 -22.65 -10.49 -29.16
N HIS A 154 -23.70 -10.26 -28.37
CA HIS A 154 -25.04 -10.20 -28.89
C HIS A 154 -25.22 -8.84 -29.58
N GLU A 155 -25.53 -8.85 -30.88
CA GLU A 155 -26.29 -7.75 -31.46
C GLU A 155 -27.63 -7.71 -30.73
N LYS A 156 -27.72 -6.96 -29.63
CA LYS A 156 -29.01 -6.49 -29.16
C LYS A 156 -29.55 -5.64 -30.29
N GLU A 157 -30.69 -6.03 -30.88
CA GLU A 157 -31.53 -5.08 -31.61
C GLU A 157 -31.69 -3.85 -30.72
N PRO A 158 -31.65 -2.61 -31.27
CA PRO A 158 -31.69 -1.41 -30.46
C PRO A 158 -33.08 -1.30 -29.82
N GLU A 159 -33.25 -1.88 -28.64
CA GLU A 159 -34.36 -1.54 -27.76
C GLU A 159 -34.13 -0.11 -27.27
N GLY A 160 -34.72 0.81 -28.04
CA GLY A 160 -35.12 2.15 -27.66
C GLY A 160 -34.18 2.86 -26.67
N GLN A 161 -33.16 3.52 -27.21
CA GLN A 161 -32.58 4.67 -26.52
C GLN A 161 -33.70 5.69 -26.27
N LEU A 162 -34.25 5.70 -25.05
CA LEU A 162 -34.92 6.88 -24.51
C LEU A 162 -33.81 7.92 -24.34
N SER A 163 -33.65 8.75 -25.37
CA SER A 163 -32.77 9.91 -25.37
C SER A 163 -33.11 10.81 -24.19
N LEU A 164 -32.26 10.79 -23.16
CA LEU A 164 -32.33 11.65 -21.99
C LEU A 164 -31.56 12.96 -22.19
N PHE A 165 -31.20 13.28 -23.43
CA PHE A 165 -30.59 14.55 -23.81
C PHE A 165 -31.33 15.13 -25.02
N ALA A 166 -32.41 15.86 -24.73
CA ALA A 166 -32.83 16.94 -25.61
C ALA A 166 -31.82 18.09 -25.41
N GLU A 167 -30.86 18.24 -26.32
CA GLU A 167 -30.08 19.47 -26.40
C GLU A 167 -31.01 20.58 -26.88
N ALA A 168 -31.24 21.54 -26.00
CA ALA A 168 -31.77 22.85 -26.34
C ALA A 168 -30.61 23.72 -26.83
N VAL A 169 -30.60 24.06 -28.13
CA VAL A 169 -30.26 25.40 -28.66
C VAL A 169 -31.07 25.64 -29.92
#